data_AF-A0AA47MJD9-F1
#
_entry.id   AF-A0AA47MJD9-F1
#
_cell.length_a   1.000
_cell.length_b   1.000
_cell.length_c   1.000
_cell.angle_alpha   90.00
_cell.angle_beta   90.00
_cell.angle_gamma   90.00
#
_symmetry.space_group_name_H-M   'P 1'
#
loop_
_entity.id
_entity.type
_entity.pdbx_description
1 polymer ?
#
loop_
_entity_poly.entity_id
_entity_poly.type
_entity_poly.pdbx_seq_one_letter_code
_entity_poly.pdbx_strand_id
1 'polypeptide(L)'
;MAYVDLGGPPSHPMYENRWKLFSNWCAARAVDPVHCTVATVLELLQFLLDSGRSHSTLRVYVAAISSLHNRVDGATVGCHRLVSLFLRGALRLRPPTAMRAPAWDLPLVLEALSSPPFEPMGQVKLKWLSMKAAFLLAITSAKWVGELHALSVSDTCLRGRALTKHRLSHWVVDTITHAYGASGRPPPSGVLKVPPLAVSKDEIERRVTYVTPVL
;
A
#
# COMPACT_ATOMS: atom_id res chain seq x y z
N MET A 1 6.56 -32.87 18.11
CA MET A 1 6.88 -31.70 18.96
C MET A 1 8.40 -31.54 18.96
N ALA A 2 8.92 -30.67 18.09
CA ALA A 2 10.32 -30.22 18.10
C ALA A 2 10.35 -28.90 17.32
N TYR A 3 10.15 -27.81 18.04
CA TYR A 3 10.32 -26.45 17.59
C TYR A 3 11.83 -26.15 17.72
N VAL A 4 12.57 -26.26 16.62
CA VAL A 4 13.99 -25.89 16.59
C VAL A 4 14.07 -24.42 16.23
N ASP A 5 14.35 -23.62 17.26
CA ASP A 5 14.58 -22.18 17.24
C ASP A 5 15.95 -21.87 16.60
N LEU A 6 15.93 -21.38 15.35
CA LEU A 6 17.08 -20.75 14.70
C LEU A 6 16.60 -19.55 13.88
N GLY A 7 16.66 -18.36 14.49
CA GLY A 7 16.50 -17.08 13.80
C GLY A 7 15.28 -16.31 14.30
N GLY A 8 15.53 -15.30 15.15
CA GLY A 8 14.49 -14.47 15.73
C GLY A 8 13.51 -13.88 14.69
N PRO A 9 12.29 -13.49 15.14
CA PRO A 9 11.25 -13.03 14.23
C PRO A 9 11.75 -11.86 13.38
N PRO A 10 11.37 -11.79 12.09
CA PRO A 10 11.75 -10.67 11.27
C PRO A 10 11.24 -9.38 11.92
N SER A 11 12.11 -8.39 12.02
CA SER A 11 11.93 -7.15 12.80
C SER A 11 10.74 -6.26 12.41
N HIS A 12 9.88 -6.72 11.49
CA HIS A 12 8.69 -6.01 11.03
C HIS A 12 7.50 -6.98 10.84
N PRO A 13 6.33 -6.75 11.47
CA PRO A 13 5.12 -7.60 11.33
C PRO A 13 4.67 -7.84 9.89
N MET A 14 5.05 -6.94 8.96
CA MET A 14 4.80 -7.15 7.53
C MET A 14 5.58 -8.32 6.94
N TYR A 15 6.82 -8.56 7.39
CA TYR A 15 7.65 -9.66 6.88
C TYR A 15 7.16 -11.01 7.37
N GLU A 16 6.72 -11.09 8.64
CA GLU A 16 6.12 -12.29 9.19
C GLU A 16 4.89 -12.73 8.39
N ASN A 17 4.02 -11.79 8.03
CA ASN A 17 2.86 -12.08 7.17
C ASN A 17 3.26 -12.54 5.76
N ARG A 18 4.34 -11.99 5.18
CA ARG A 18 4.82 -12.43 3.86
C ARG A 18 5.45 -13.83 3.93
N TRP A 19 6.17 -14.11 5.00
CA TRP A 19 6.72 -15.44 5.27
C TRP A 19 5.62 -16.47 5.45
N LYS A 20 4.61 -16.21 6.28
CA LYS A 20 3.46 -17.12 6.47
C LYS A 20 2.81 -17.51 5.15
N LEU A 21 2.59 -16.54 4.25
CA LEU A 21 2.04 -16.83 2.92
C LEU A 21 2.97 -17.74 2.10
N PHE A 22 4.27 -17.46 2.12
CA PHE A 22 5.25 -18.29 1.43
C PHE A 22 5.34 -19.71 2.02
N SER A 23 5.32 -19.85 3.35
CA SER A 23 5.30 -21.14 4.03
C SER A 23 4.07 -21.96 3.65
N ASN A 24 2.88 -21.33 3.59
CA ASN A 24 1.66 -21.99 3.15
C ASN A 24 1.73 -22.41 1.67
N TRP A 25 2.31 -21.56 0.81
CA TRP A 25 2.54 -21.88 -0.60
C TRP A 25 3.46 -23.09 -0.81
N CYS A 26 4.50 -23.21 0.00
CA CYS A 26 5.42 -24.35 -0.02
C CYS A 26 4.76 -25.61 0.56
N ALA A 27 4.03 -25.48 1.68
CA ALA A 27 3.31 -26.59 2.29
C ALA A 27 2.29 -27.21 1.33
N ALA A 28 1.55 -26.40 0.57
CA ALA A 28 0.62 -26.88 -0.46
C ALA A 28 1.31 -27.68 -1.59
N ARG A 29 2.63 -27.58 -1.73
CA ARG A 29 3.46 -28.29 -2.73
C ARG A 29 4.34 -29.37 -2.11
N ALA A 30 4.16 -29.66 -0.81
CA ALA A 30 5.03 -30.55 -0.05
C ALA A 30 6.51 -30.18 -0.10
N VAL A 31 6.83 -28.88 -0.15
CA VAL A 31 8.19 -28.34 -0.14
C VAL A 31 8.47 -27.69 1.22
N ASP A 32 9.67 -27.87 1.75
CA ASP A 32 10.13 -27.17 2.95
C ASP A 32 10.46 -25.70 2.64
N PRO A 33 9.76 -24.71 3.22
CA PRO A 33 10.00 -23.29 2.95
C PRO A 33 11.37 -22.77 3.39
N VAL A 34 12.07 -23.44 4.32
CA VAL A 34 13.39 -22.96 4.81
C VAL A 34 14.54 -23.42 3.90
N HIS A 35 14.38 -24.58 3.26
CA HIS A 35 15.43 -25.26 2.49
C HIS A 35 15.08 -25.42 0.99
N CYS A 36 14.02 -24.77 0.51
CA CYS A 36 13.61 -24.91 -0.88
C CYS A 36 14.64 -24.33 -1.87
N THR A 37 14.49 -24.71 -3.13
CA THR A 37 15.37 -24.21 -4.19
C THR A 37 15.00 -22.78 -4.58
N VAL A 38 15.94 -22.07 -5.21
CA VAL A 38 15.63 -20.77 -5.82
C VAL A 38 14.52 -20.89 -6.88
N ALA A 39 14.39 -22.03 -7.55
CA ALA A 39 13.31 -22.25 -8.52
C ALA A 39 11.93 -22.14 -7.84
N THR A 40 11.75 -22.76 -6.68
CA THR A 40 10.49 -22.66 -5.90
C THR A 40 10.18 -21.22 -5.49
N VAL A 41 11.20 -20.45 -5.10
CA VAL A 41 11.02 -19.02 -4.82
C VAL A 41 10.60 -18.26 -6.07
N LEU A 42 11.24 -18.51 -7.21
CA LEU A 42 10.90 -17.86 -8.48
C LEU A 42 9.48 -18.21 -8.95
N GLU A 43 9.03 -19.44 -8.74
CA GLU A 43 7.64 -19.85 -9.02
C GLU A 43 6.63 -19.04 -8.20
N LEU A 44 6.89 -18.82 -6.90
CA LEU A 44 6.06 -17.93 -6.09
C LEU A 44 6.08 -16.50 -6.66
N LEU A 45 7.27 -15.97 -6.97
CA LEU A 45 7.38 -14.60 -7.48
C LEU A 45 6.69 -14.43 -8.83
N GLN A 46 6.76 -15.45 -9.69
CA GLN A 46 6.03 -15.51 -10.96
C GLN A 46 4.52 -15.54 -10.72
N PHE A 47 4.02 -16.39 -9.82
CA PHE A 47 2.60 -16.42 -9.45
C PHE A 47 2.11 -15.06 -8.91
N LEU A 48 2.90 -14.41 -8.05
CA LEU A 48 2.57 -13.09 -7.51
C LEU A 48 2.57 -12.02 -8.62
N LEU A 49 3.53 -12.09 -9.54
CA LEU A 49 3.56 -11.23 -10.71
C LEU A 49 2.33 -11.47 -11.58
N ASP A 50 2.01 -12.70 -11.96
CA ASP A 50 0.84 -13.02 -12.78
C ASP A 50 -0.48 -12.60 -12.11
N SER A 51 -0.53 -12.65 -10.77
CA SER A 51 -1.62 -12.12 -9.95
C SER A 51 -1.69 -10.58 -9.87
N GLY A 52 -0.89 -9.85 -10.65
CA GLY A 52 -0.95 -8.39 -10.73
C GLY A 52 -0.12 -7.65 -9.67
N ARG A 53 0.71 -8.32 -8.86
CA ARG A 53 1.45 -7.63 -7.79
C ARG A 53 2.54 -6.70 -8.34
N SER A 54 2.73 -5.58 -7.66
CA SER A 54 3.73 -4.57 -8.02
C SER A 54 5.16 -5.07 -7.77
N HIS A 55 6.12 -4.55 -8.53
CA HIS A 55 7.54 -4.78 -8.28
C HIS A 55 7.96 -4.49 -6.82
N SER A 56 7.45 -3.40 -6.23
CA SER A 56 7.70 -3.09 -4.82
C SER A 56 7.20 -4.18 -3.87
N THR A 57 6.05 -4.79 -4.16
CA THR A 57 5.50 -5.90 -3.37
C THR A 57 6.39 -7.13 -3.48
N LEU A 58 6.84 -7.48 -4.69
CA LEU A 58 7.74 -8.62 -4.91
C LEU A 58 9.04 -8.47 -4.12
N ARG A 59 9.63 -7.26 -4.08
CA ARG A 59 10.83 -6.98 -3.27
C ARG A 59 10.61 -7.22 -1.77
N VAL A 60 9.42 -6.90 -1.24
CA VAL A 60 9.09 -7.15 0.17
C VAL A 60 8.98 -8.65 0.45
N TYR A 61 8.41 -9.44 -0.46
CA TYR A 61 8.42 -10.91 -0.35
C TYR A 61 9.85 -11.45 -0.36
N VAL A 62 10.67 -11.02 -1.32
CA VAL A 62 12.08 -11.45 -1.39
C VAL A 62 12.84 -11.11 -0.12
N ALA A 63 12.64 -9.91 0.45
CA ALA A 63 13.27 -9.52 1.71
C ALA A 63 12.85 -10.44 2.88
N ALA A 64 11.55 -10.70 3.02
CA ALA A 64 11.01 -11.57 4.06
C ALA A 64 11.52 -13.02 3.92
N ILE A 65 11.56 -13.55 2.70
CA ILE A 65 12.10 -14.88 2.43
C ILE A 65 13.60 -14.89 2.75
N SER A 66 14.35 -13.87 2.34
CA SER A 66 15.80 -13.80 2.61
C SER A 66 16.17 -13.80 4.08
N SER A 67 15.28 -13.30 4.96
CA SER A 67 15.53 -13.28 6.40
C SER A 67 15.34 -14.63 7.09
N LEU A 68 14.55 -15.54 6.50
CA LEU A 68 14.11 -16.78 7.16
C LEU A 68 14.46 -18.05 6.35
N HIS A 69 14.91 -17.87 5.11
CA HIS A 69 15.35 -18.95 4.22
C HIS A 69 16.86 -19.16 4.36
N ASN A 70 17.30 -20.42 4.31
CA ASN A 70 18.72 -20.75 4.32
C ASN A 70 19.43 -20.27 3.05
N ARG A 71 20.76 -20.21 3.11
CA ARG A 71 21.55 -19.82 1.94
C ARG A 71 21.44 -20.89 0.86
N VAL A 72 21.28 -20.45 -0.39
CA VAL A 72 21.32 -21.29 -1.59
C VAL A 72 22.50 -20.84 -2.44
N ASP A 73 23.35 -21.78 -2.85
CA ASP A 73 24.60 -21.51 -3.56
C ASP A 73 25.50 -20.47 -2.85
N GLY A 74 25.52 -20.52 -1.51
CA GLY A 74 26.29 -19.61 -0.66
C GLY A 74 25.69 -18.20 -0.49
N ALA A 75 24.63 -17.85 -1.21
CA ALA A 75 23.96 -16.56 -1.16
C ALA A 75 22.60 -16.63 -0.44
N THR A 76 22.16 -15.51 0.14
CA THR A 76 20.76 -15.38 0.55
C THR A 76 19.87 -15.25 -0.69
N VAL A 77 18.59 -15.61 -0.56
CA VAL A 77 17.62 -15.55 -1.67
C VAL A 77 17.61 -14.18 -2.37
N GLY A 78 17.64 -13.09 -1.61
CA GLY A 78 17.61 -11.72 -2.14
C GLY A 78 18.89 -11.29 -2.85
N CYS A 79 20.03 -11.92 -2.52
CA CYS A 79 21.30 -11.70 -3.20
C CYS A 79 21.54 -12.68 -4.36
N HIS A 80 20.68 -13.68 -4.54
CA HIS A 80 20.83 -14.69 -5.59
C HIS A 80 20.65 -14.07 -6.98
N ARG A 81 21.53 -14.42 -7.93
CA ARG A 81 21.57 -13.84 -9.28
C ARG A 81 20.23 -13.95 -10.01
N LEU A 82 19.61 -15.12 -9.96
CA LEU A 82 18.34 -15.37 -10.66
C LEU A 82 17.18 -14.53 -10.09
N VAL A 83 17.12 -14.35 -8.77
CA VAL A 83 16.09 -13.52 -8.12
C VAL A 83 16.27 -12.05 -8.49
N SER A 84 17.53 -11.58 -8.53
CA SER A 84 17.85 -10.22 -8.98
C SER A 84 17.47 -9.98 -10.44
N LEU A 85 17.75 -10.95 -11.33
CA LEU A 85 17.36 -10.87 -12.73
C LEU A 85 15.84 -10.89 -12.91
N PHE A 86 15.15 -11.75 -12.16
CA PHE A 86 13.70 -11.82 -12.16
C PHE A 86 13.07 -10.47 -11.77
N LEU A 87 13.51 -9.86 -10.67
CA LEU A 87 12.99 -8.56 -10.23
C LEU A 87 13.24 -7.45 -11.27
N ARG A 88 14.40 -7.45 -11.93
CA ARG A 88 14.69 -6.53 -13.05
C ARG A 88 13.75 -6.77 -14.24
N GLY A 89 13.49 -8.03 -14.58
CA GLY A 89 12.53 -8.41 -15.62
C GLY A 89 11.11 -7.96 -15.29
N ALA A 90 10.65 -8.23 -14.05
CA ALA A 90 9.34 -7.81 -13.56
C ALA A 90 9.16 -6.29 -13.62
N LEU A 91 10.20 -5.52 -13.28
CA LEU A 91 10.20 -4.06 -13.40
C LEU A 91 10.05 -3.58 -14.85
N ARG A 92 10.71 -4.26 -15.81
CA ARG A 92 10.61 -3.93 -17.24
C ARG A 92 9.26 -4.29 -17.83
N LEU A 93 8.71 -5.44 -17.45
CA LEU A 93 7.39 -5.88 -17.89
C LEU A 93 6.27 -4.98 -17.35
N ARG A 94 6.45 -4.47 -16.12
CA ARG A 94 5.46 -3.62 -15.44
C ARG A 94 6.15 -2.45 -14.77
N PRO A 95 6.52 -1.42 -15.54
CA PRO A 95 7.06 -0.20 -14.95
C PRO A 95 6.03 0.40 -13.99
N PRO A 96 6.44 0.97 -12.85
CA PRO A 96 5.52 1.67 -11.98
C PRO A 96 4.86 2.79 -12.79
N THR A 97 3.54 2.71 -12.96
CA THR A 97 2.79 3.84 -13.51
C THR A 97 2.98 4.99 -12.54
N ALA A 98 3.70 6.02 -12.97
CA ALA A 98 3.77 7.26 -12.21
C ALA A 98 2.32 7.71 -11.98
N MET A 99 1.88 7.69 -10.72
CA MET A 99 0.60 8.26 -10.35
C MET A 99 0.72 9.76 -10.60
N ARG A 100 0.35 10.20 -11.79
CA ARG A 100 0.19 11.61 -12.07
C ARG A 100 -0.82 12.11 -11.05
N ALA A 101 -0.45 13.11 -10.26
CA ALA A 101 -1.41 13.78 -9.40
C ALA A 101 -2.65 14.07 -10.24
N PRO A 102 -3.86 13.77 -9.74
CA PRO A 102 -5.07 13.99 -10.53
C PRO A 102 -5.05 15.43 -11.04
N ALA A 103 -5.43 15.64 -12.30
CA ALA A 103 -5.54 16.96 -12.88
C ALA A 103 -6.80 17.64 -12.30
N TRP A 104 -6.73 18.05 -11.03
CA TRP A 104 -7.78 18.82 -10.38
C TRP A 104 -7.44 20.31 -10.42
N ASP A 105 -8.41 21.11 -10.84
CA ASP A 105 -8.43 22.57 -10.83
C ASP A 105 -8.39 23.11 -9.39
N LEU A 106 -7.24 23.64 -8.97
CA LEU A 106 -7.06 24.23 -7.64
C LEU A 106 -7.90 25.49 -7.42
N PRO A 107 -7.91 26.48 -8.35
CA PRO A 107 -8.83 27.62 -8.26
C PRO A 107 -10.28 27.21 -7.98
N LEU A 108 -10.80 26.21 -8.69
CA LEU A 108 -12.16 25.70 -8.48
C LEU A 108 -12.41 25.20 -7.06
N VAL A 109 -11.45 24.46 -6.48
CA VAL A 109 -11.59 23.94 -5.12
C VAL A 109 -11.51 25.07 -4.09
N LEU A 110 -10.64 26.07 -4.30
CA LEU A 110 -10.55 27.23 -3.42
C LEU A 110 -11.81 28.11 -3.46
N GLU A 111 -12.44 28.24 -4.64
CA GLU A 111 -13.73 28.91 -4.79
C GLU A 111 -14.82 28.17 -4.02
N ALA A 112 -14.91 26.85 -4.15
CA ALA A 112 -15.88 26.04 -3.43
C ALA A 112 -15.67 26.07 -1.90
N LEU A 113 -14.42 26.17 -1.43
CA LEU A 113 -14.10 26.36 -0.01
C LEU A 113 -14.54 27.74 0.50
N SER A 114 -14.81 28.69 -0.38
CA SER A 114 -15.31 30.04 -0.07
C SER A 114 -16.83 30.14 -0.17
N SER A 115 -17.52 29.03 -0.44
CA SER A 115 -18.98 28.94 -0.54
C SER A 115 -19.57 27.97 0.50
N PRO A 116 -20.90 27.94 0.70
CA PRO A 116 -21.54 26.90 1.50
C PRO A 116 -21.15 25.48 1.04
N PRO A 117 -20.95 24.51 1.94
CA PRO A 117 -21.18 24.53 3.38
C PRO A 117 -19.97 24.97 4.21
N PHE A 118 -18.90 25.47 3.58
CA PHE A 118 -17.66 25.85 4.27
C PHE A 118 -17.73 27.27 4.87
N GLU A 119 -18.66 28.08 4.38
CA GLU A 119 -18.97 29.42 4.85
C GLU A 119 -20.47 29.55 5.19
N PRO A 120 -20.87 30.44 6.12
CA PRO A 120 -20.02 31.37 6.90
C PRO A 120 -19.36 30.70 8.12
N MET A 121 -18.07 30.93 8.36
CA MET A 121 -17.28 30.20 9.38
C MET A 121 -17.90 30.16 10.79
N GLY A 122 -18.64 31.20 11.20
CA GLY A 122 -19.27 31.29 12.52
C GLY A 122 -20.49 30.39 12.72
N GLN A 123 -21.07 29.83 11.67
CA GLN A 123 -22.31 29.02 11.72
C GLN A 123 -22.10 27.61 11.18
N VAL A 124 -20.92 27.32 10.66
CA VAL A 124 -20.60 26.06 9.99
C VAL A 124 -20.22 24.98 11.00
N LYS A 125 -20.72 23.77 10.79
CA LYS A 125 -20.36 22.61 11.63
C LYS A 125 -18.85 22.40 11.62
N LEU A 126 -18.27 22.10 12.78
CA LEU A 126 -16.82 21.89 12.97
C LEU A 126 -16.23 20.91 11.94
N LYS A 127 -16.98 19.90 11.50
CA LYS A 127 -16.56 18.97 10.44
C LYS A 127 -16.08 19.70 9.17
N TRP A 128 -16.84 20.67 8.67
CA TRP A 128 -16.54 21.37 7.42
C TRP A 128 -15.36 22.33 7.58
N LEU A 129 -15.27 23.03 8.72
CA LEU A 129 -14.11 23.85 9.06
C LEU A 129 -12.83 23.03 9.16
N SER A 130 -12.88 21.87 9.82
CA SER A 130 -11.74 20.95 9.92
C SER A 130 -11.33 20.41 8.56
N MET A 131 -12.27 20.14 7.65
CA MET A 131 -11.95 19.72 6.27
C MET A 131 -11.30 20.85 5.47
N LYS A 132 -11.83 22.09 5.56
CA LYS A 132 -11.24 23.28 4.92
C LYS A 132 -9.81 23.52 5.42
N ALA A 133 -9.60 23.52 6.74
CA ALA A 133 -8.27 23.70 7.33
C ALA A 133 -7.30 22.58 6.93
N ALA A 134 -7.73 21.31 6.98
CA ALA A 134 -6.90 20.18 6.59
C ALA A 134 -6.51 20.22 5.11
N PHE A 135 -7.43 20.59 4.22
CA PHE A 135 -7.16 20.73 2.79
C PHE A 135 -6.15 21.85 2.53
N LEU A 136 -6.37 23.04 3.12
CA LEU A 136 -5.47 24.18 2.97
C LEU A 136 -4.07 23.89 3.52
N LEU A 137 -3.98 23.22 4.67
CA LEU A 137 -2.70 22.79 5.25
C LEU A 137 -1.99 21.78 4.35
N ALA A 138 -2.74 20.87 3.71
CA ALA A 138 -2.17 19.88 2.81
C ALA A 138 -1.57 20.50 1.54
N ILE A 139 -2.26 21.47 0.94
CA ILE A 139 -1.76 22.12 -0.30
C ILE A 139 -0.63 23.11 -0.02
N THR A 140 -0.64 23.80 1.14
CA THR A 140 0.37 24.83 1.47
C THR A 140 1.66 24.23 2.01
N SER A 141 1.59 23.11 2.74
CA SER A 141 2.79 22.46 3.26
C SER A 141 3.61 21.75 2.19
N ALA A 142 3.07 21.51 0.99
CA ALA A 142 3.64 20.62 -0.04
C ALA A 142 4.00 19.21 0.50
N LYS A 143 3.46 18.84 1.66
CA LYS A 143 3.77 17.61 2.38
C LYS A 143 2.64 16.61 2.18
N TRP A 144 3.02 15.37 1.88
CA TRP A 144 2.08 14.29 1.66
C TRP A 144 1.26 14.01 2.92
N VAL A 145 0.07 13.42 2.74
CA VAL A 145 -0.87 12.96 3.79
C VAL A 145 -0.17 12.21 4.96
N GLY A 146 0.96 11.54 4.71
CA GLY A 146 1.74 10.85 5.74
C GLY A 146 2.51 11.77 6.69
N GLU A 147 2.99 12.92 6.22
CA GLU A 147 3.71 13.90 7.05
C GLU A 147 2.74 14.80 7.83
N LEU A 148 1.57 15.08 7.26
CA LEU A 148 0.50 15.80 7.96
C LEU A 148 -0.04 15.02 9.15
N HIS A 149 -0.06 13.68 9.09
CA HIS A 149 -0.38 12.84 10.24
C HIS A 149 0.67 12.96 11.36
N ALA A 150 1.93 13.20 11.00
CA ALA A 150 3.01 13.35 11.96
C ALA A 150 3.06 14.74 12.61
N LEU A 151 2.28 15.71 12.10
CA LEU A 151 2.00 16.98 12.78
C LEU A 151 1.04 16.72 13.96
N SER A 152 1.54 16.01 14.98
CA SER A 152 0.90 15.99 16.29
C SER A 152 1.22 17.31 16.97
N VAL A 153 0.20 18.13 17.16
CA VAL A 153 0.29 19.34 17.98
C VAL A 153 0.38 18.90 19.45
N SER A 154 1.22 19.59 20.22
CA SER A 154 1.32 19.41 21.69
C SER A 154 -0.08 19.41 22.33
N ASP A 155 -0.32 18.47 23.25
CA ASP A 155 -1.59 18.29 23.98
C ASP A 155 -2.05 19.57 24.71
N THR A 156 -1.15 20.52 24.91
CA THR A 156 -1.42 21.83 25.51
C THR A 156 -2.14 22.82 24.57
N CYS A 157 -2.19 22.58 23.26
CA CYS A 157 -2.71 23.57 22.32
C CYS A 157 -4.06 23.19 21.69
N LEU A 158 -4.40 21.90 21.54
CA LEU A 158 -5.68 21.46 20.97
C LEU A 158 -6.15 20.12 21.56
N ARG A 159 -7.36 20.07 22.17
CA ARG A 159 -8.01 18.84 22.68
C ARG A 159 -8.59 17.98 21.54
N GLY A 160 -7.75 17.43 20.67
CA GLY A 160 -8.19 16.63 19.52
C GLY A 160 -7.35 15.38 19.29
N ARG A 161 -7.99 14.26 18.92
CA ARG A 161 -7.28 13.08 18.43
C ARG A 161 -6.65 13.37 17.06
N ALA A 162 -5.42 12.91 16.84
CA ALA A 162 -4.75 12.99 15.55
C ALA A 162 -5.60 12.37 14.42
N LEU A 163 -5.62 13.02 13.26
CA LEU A 163 -6.33 12.54 12.06
C LEU A 163 -5.56 11.38 11.43
N THR A 164 -6.20 10.22 11.23
CA THR A 164 -5.54 9.09 10.55
C THR A 164 -5.26 9.41 9.08
N LYS A 165 -4.21 8.81 8.50
CA LYS A 165 -3.83 8.98 7.08
C LYS A 165 -5.02 8.70 6.16
N HIS A 166 -5.79 7.67 6.48
CA HIS A 166 -6.98 7.29 5.72
C HIS A 166 -8.06 8.39 5.78
N ARG A 167 -8.36 8.93 6.95
CA ARG A 167 -9.36 9.99 7.11
C ARG A 167 -8.94 11.30 6.43
N LEU A 168 -7.67 11.69 6.54
CA LEU A 168 -7.17 12.89 5.87
C LEU A 168 -7.25 12.74 4.35
N SER A 169 -6.87 11.58 3.81
CA SER A 169 -7.01 11.27 2.39
C SER A 169 -8.48 11.36 1.94
N HIS A 170 -9.41 10.82 2.75
CA HIS A 170 -10.84 10.86 2.45
C HIS A 170 -11.36 12.31 2.43
N TRP A 171 -10.97 13.13 3.41
CA TRP A 171 -11.38 14.53 3.48
C TRP A 171 -10.88 15.37 2.31
N VAL A 172 -9.65 15.14 1.86
CA VAL A 172 -9.12 15.81 0.65
C VAL A 172 -9.96 15.43 -0.57
N VAL A 173 -10.25 14.14 -0.74
CA VAL A 173 -11.07 13.64 -1.87
C VAL A 173 -12.50 14.15 -1.79
N ASP A 174 -13.13 14.16 -0.61
CA ASP A 174 -14.49 14.68 -0.41
C ASP A 174 -14.57 16.17 -0.75
N THR A 175 -13.55 16.95 -0.37
CA THR A 175 -13.49 18.38 -0.64
C THR A 175 -13.42 18.65 -2.14
N ILE A 176 -12.55 17.91 -2.86
CA ILE A 176 -12.47 17.99 -4.31
C ILE A 176 -13.80 17.57 -4.94
N THR A 177 -14.37 16.44 -4.51
CA THR A 177 -15.64 15.94 -5.06
C THR A 177 -16.78 16.93 -4.85
N HIS A 178 -16.85 17.55 -3.67
CA HIS A 178 -17.84 18.58 -3.37
C HIS A 178 -17.66 19.82 -4.25
N ALA A 179 -16.43 20.30 -4.45
CA ALA A 179 -16.15 21.45 -5.29
C ALA A 179 -16.61 21.23 -6.75
N TYR A 180 -16.31 20.05 -7.30
CA TYR A 180 -16.73 19.69 -8.64
C TYR A 180 -18.26 19.58 -8.75
N GLY A 181 -18.91 18.94 -7.77
CA GLY A 181 -20.37 18.86 -7.69
C GLY A 181 -21.06 20.24 -7.62
N ALA A 182 -20.53 21.15 -6.79
CA ALA A 182 -21.06 22.52 -6.68
C ALA A 182 -20.94 23.31 -8.00
N SER A 183 -19.91 23.00 -8.81
CA SER A 183 -19.69 23.62 -10.13
C SER A 183 -20.41 22.94 -11.29
N GLY A 184 -21.18 21.87 -11.04
CA GLY A 184 -21.84 21.07 -12.07
C GLY A 184 -20.87 20.28 -12.98
N ARG A 185 -19.61 20.10 -12.57
CA ARG A 185 -18.59 19.36 -13.32
C ARG A 185 -18.38 17.97 -12.73
N PRO A 186 -18.10 16.94 -13.56
CA PRO A 186 -17.70 15.64 -13.03
C PRO A 186 -16.27 15.72 -12.45
N PRO A 187 -15.99 15.04 -11.32
CA PRO A 187 -14.64 15.02 -10.75
C PRO A 187 -13.63 14.38 -11.73
N PRO A 188 -12.35 14.83 -11.73
CA PRO A 188 -11.38 14.40 -12.73
C PRO A 188 -11.03 12.92 -12.62
N SER A 189 -10.87 12.26 -13.77
CA SER A 189 -10.46 10.86 -13.87
C SER A 189 -9.07 10.68 -13.24
N GLY A 190 -9.01 9.98 -12.11
CA GLY A 190 -7.77 9.78 -11.33
C GLY A 190 -7.85 10.25 -9.88
N VAL A 191 -8.84 11.08 -9.50
CA VAL A 191 -9.18 11.32 -8.08
C VAL A 191 -9.78 10.04 -7.46
N LEU A 192 -10.37 9.21 -8.32
CA LEU A 192 -10.89 7.89 -8.01
C LEU A 192 -10.28 6.87 -8.97
N LYS A 193 -9.17 6.28 -8.54
CA LYS A 193 -8.91 4.85 -8.71
C LYS A 193 -7.79 4.54 -7.72
N VAL A 194 -8.19 4.02 -6.55
CA VAL A 194 -7.44 2.87 -6.05
C VAL A 194 -7.39 1.94 -7.28
N PRO A 195 -6.20 1.64 -7.85
CA PRO A 195 -6.14 0.72 -8.97
C PRO A 195 -6.98 -0.49 -8.59
N PRO A 196 -7.84 -1.03 -9.49
CA PRO A 196 -8.67 -2.17 -9.17
C PRO A 196 -7.78 -3.16 -8.45
N LEU A 197 -8.14 -3.45 -7.18
CA LEU A 197 -7.34 -4.24 -6.27
C LEU A 197 -6.80 -5.39 -7.09
N ALA A 198 -5.49 -5.37 -7.36
CA ALA A 198 -4.84 -6.38 -8.17
C ALA A 198 -4.92 -7.68 -7.37
N VAL A 199 -6.05 -8.37 -7.48
CA VAL A 199 -6.51 -9.47 -6.61
C VAL A 199 -6.51 -9.04 -5.13
N SER A 200 -7.65 -9.15 -4.43
CA SER A 200 -7.67 -8.88 -2.98
C SER A 200 -6.60 -9.75 -2.29
N LYS A 201 -5.97 -9.25 -1.22
CA LYS A 201 -5.06 -10.05 -0.39
C LYS A 201 -5.72 -11.40 -0.03
N ASP A 202 -7.01 -11.34 0.28
CA ASP A 202 -7.85 -12.50 0.63
C ASP A 202 -8.03 -13.48 -0.54
N GLU A 203 -8.06 -12.99 -1.78
CA GLU A 203 -8.19 -13.86 -2.96
C GLU A 203 -6.87 -14.53 -3.33
N ILE A 204 -5.72 -13.91 -3.05
CA ILE A 204 -4.43 -14.61 -3.13
C ILE A 204 -4.33 -15.66 -2.02
N GLU A 205 -4.66 -15.31 -0.77
CA GLU A 205 -4.68 -16.28 0.33
C GLU A 205 -5.63 -17.46 0.01
N ARG A 206 -6.77 -17.20 -0.62
CA ARG A 206 -7.66 -18.27 -1.15
C ARG A 206 -6.99 -19.06 -2.28
N ARG A 207 -6.44 -18.43 -3.31
CA ARG A 207 -5.80 -19.13 -4.45
C ARG A 207 -4.55 -19.93 -4.05
N VAL A 208 -3.85 -19.50 -3.01
CA VAL A 208 -2.75 -20.27 -2.38
C VAL A 208 -3.30 -21.52 -1.68
N THR A 209 -4.49 -21.42 -1.08
CA THR A 209 -5.15 -22.53 -0.35
C THR A 209 -5.82 -23.57 -1.27
N TYR A 210 -6.20 -23.20 -2.50
CA TYR A 210 -6.96 -24.07 -3.43
C TYR A 210 -6.14 -24.78 -4.53
N VAL A 211 -4.81 -24.84 -4.43
CA VAL A 211 -4.02 -25.70 -5.34
C VAL A 211 -4.10 -27.16 -4.84
N THR A 212 -5.22 -27.83 -5.12
CA THR A 212 -5.33 -29.29 -5.02
C THR A 212 -4.49 -29.95 -6.11
N PRO A 213 -3.84 -31.10 -5.86
CA PRO A 213 -3.16 -31.84 -6.92
C PRO A 213 -4.21 -32.38 -7.89
N VAL A 214 -4.08 -32.05 -9.17
CA VAL A 214 -4.68 -32.86 -10.22
C VAL A 214 -3.69 -33.97 -10.53
N LEU A 215 -4.01 -35.14 -9.97
CA LEU A 215 -3.44 -36.49 -10.18
C LEU A 215 -2.00 -36.73 -9.72
#